data_AF-A0A2P5I520-F1
#
_entry.id   AF-A0A2P5I520-F1
#
_cell.length_a   1.000
_cell.length_b   1.000
_cell.length_c   1.000
_cell.angle_alpha   90.00
_cell.angle_beta   90.00
_cell.angle_gamma   90.00
#
_symmetry.space_group_name_H-M   'P 1'
#
loop_
_entity.id
_entity.type
_entity.pdbx_description
1 polymer ?
#
loop_
_entity_poly.entity_id
_entity_poly.type
_entity_poly.pdbx_seq_one_letter_code
_entity_poly.pdbx_strand_id
1 'polypeptide(L)'
;MKSAAVETQPFLAFSDDPGAQEGATTSADSLAPHHEALVKASGTGRVLRDIVVCLATSLVWVLVVWMFITGSAPASSSPPPPPSSIPAGGDAPGQTMPSQDSSVITGEGVARHHNITSGARYVSCGKSTEEARSNGCTYDTLLNAWVPAQCLDQEWIDEYQDDASWTAFSDVNLTEPLRHDAMGEQDHYYTSIRDHINHCAMLWRKQFWTLFEGRRVFDAVITNSYHTEHCASFLSELFGSNRTEPTLVRVGFSGCWVKEGGDEL
;
A
#
# COMPACT_ATOMS: atom_id res chain seq x y z
N MET A 1 22.09 27.35 -27.13
CA MET A 1 21.81 26.01 -26.60
C MET A 1 22.58 25.85 -25.30
N LYS A 2 21.91 25.89 -24.14
CA LYS A 2 22.55 25.55 -22.87
C LYS A 2 22.61 24.03 -22.79
N SER A 3 23.82 23.47 -22.68
CA SER A 3 24.02 22.04 -22.40
C SER A 3 23.29 21.73 -21.10
N ALA A 4 22.30 20.84 -21.12
CA ALA A 4 21.74 20.29 -19.89
C ALA A 4 22.90 19.60 -19.17
N ALA A 5 23.17 20.03 -17.93
CA ALA A 5 24.15 19.36 -17.09
C ALA A 5 23.68 17.92 -16.87
N VAL A 6 24.56 16.94 -17.10
CA VAL A 6 24.28 15.55 -16.76
C VAL A 6 24.14 15.48 -15.24
N GLU A 7 23.01 14.98 -14.76
CA GLU A 7 22.78 14.74 -13.35
C GLU A 7 23.72 13.61 -12.89
N THR A 8 24.78 13.97 -12.18
CA THR A 8 25.79 13.04 -11.66
C THR A 8 25.52 12.61 -10.22
N GLN A 9 24.44 13.09 -9.60
CA GLN A 9 24.04 12.62 -8.28
C GLN A 9 23.42 11.23 -8.43
N PRO A 10 23.87 10.22 -7.65
CA PRO A 10 23.20 8.93 -7.62
C PRO A 10 21.74 9.14 -7.19
N PHE A 11 20.82 8.41 -7.83
CA PHE A 11 19.42 8.35 -7.44
C PHE A 11 19.34 7.92 -5.98
N LEU A 12 19.17 8.90 -5.07
CA LEU A 12 19.15 8.75 -3.61
C LEU A 12 20.27 7.83 -3.10
N ALA A 13 21.45 8.38 -2.80
CA ALA A 13 22.51 7.63 -2.11
C ALA A 13 22.05 7.16 -0.72
N PHE A 14 21.32 6.05 -0.67
CA PHE A 14 20.87 5.40 0.55
C PHE A 14 21.82 4.27 0.90
N SER A 15 22.29 4.24 2.15
CA SER A 15 23.13 3.17 2.68
C SER A 15 22.56 2.71 4.02
N ASP A 16 22.28 1.42 4.14
CA ASP A 16 21.92 0.77 5.39
C ASP A 16 23.15 0.51 6.30
N ASP A 17 24.35 0.91 5.87
CA ASP A 17 25.59 0.68 6.63
C ASP A 17 25.75 1.76 7.72
N PRO A 18 25.68 1.39 9.02
CA PRO A 18 25.84 2.34 10.12
C PRO A 18 27.24 3.00 10.17
N GLY A 19 28.21 2.57 9.36
CA GLY A 19 29.54 3.18 9.22
C GLY A 19 29.72 4.11 8.02
N ALA A 20 28.74 4.24 7.12
CA ALA A 20 28.91 4.96 5.85
C ALA A 20 28.71 6.49 5.95
N GLN A 21 28.26 7.01 7.09
CA GLN A 21 27.88 8.42 7.24
C GLN A 21 29.03 9.37 7.64
N GLU A 22 30.30 8.99 7.45
CA GLU A 22 31.44 9.90 7.67
C GLU A 22 31.87 10.69 6.41
N GLY A 23 31.20 10.52 5.25
CA GLY A 23 31.68 11.06 3.97
C GLY A 23 30.87 12.18 3.31
N ALA A 24 29.61 12.42 3.70
CA ALA A 24 28.71 13.32 2.96
C ALA A 24 28.45 14.62 3.72
N THR A 25 29.44 15.51 3.76
CA THR A 25 29.24 16.90 4.19
C THR A 25 28.98 17.80 2.98
N THR A 26 27.71 18.09 2.67
CA THR A 26 27.32 19.38 2.07
C THR A 26 25.85 19.69 2.34
N SER A 27 25.63 20.82 3.02
CA SER A 27 24.39 21.61 3.11
C SER A 27 23.15 20.95 3.72
N ALA A 28 23.15 20.85 5.05
CA ALA A 28 21.95 20.80 5.87
C ALA A 28 21.54 22.24 6.23
N ASP A 29 20.46 22.72 5.64
CA ASP A 29 19.64 23.79 6.22
C ASP A 29 18.16 23.37 6.06
N SER A 30 17.47 23.32 7.19
CA SER A 30 16.04 23.00 7.40
C SER A 30 15.57 21.57 7.15
N LEU A 31 15.72 20.72 8.18
CA LEU A 31 14.61 19.86 8.63
C LEU A 31 14.65 19.74 10.16
N ALA A 32 13.52 20.04 10.80
CA ALA A 32 13.35 20.07 12.25
C ALA A 32 13.39 18.65 12.87
N PRO A 33 13.66 18.53 14.18
CA PRO A 33 14.30 17.34 14.75
C PRO A 33 13.28 16.40 15.41
N HIS A 34 13.32 15.11 15.08
CA HIS A 34 12.73 14.09 15.95
C HIS A 34 13.58 12.81 16.00
N HIS A 35 14.23 12.69 17.16
CA HIS A 35 14.55 11.46 17.91
C HIS A 35 15.52 10.43 17.31
N GLU A 36 16.81 10.68 17.56
CA GLU A 36 17.78 9.60 17.77
C GLU A 36 17.65 9.02 19.19
N ALA A 37 17.35 7.73 19.31
CA ALA A 37 17.93 6.81 20.28
C ALA A 37 17.47 5.37 20.00
N LEU A 38 18.37 4.42 20.29
CA LEU A 38 18.18 2.95 20.28
C LEU A 38 18.36 2.35 18.86
N VAL A 39 19.36 1.52 18.58
CA VAL A 39 19.57 0.21 19.19
C VAL A 39 21.01 -0.26 18.97
N LYS A 40 21.69 -0.67 20.05
CA LYS A 40 22.90 -1.50 20.01
C LYS A 40 22.63 -2.77 20.80
N ALA A 41 22.52 -3.94 20.15
CA ALA A 41 22.86 -5.23 20.74
C ALA A 41 22.85 -6.43 19.75
N SER A 42 24.04 -7.05 19.62
CA SER A 42 24.30 -8.51 19.63
C SER A 42 23.96 -9.38 18.39
N GLY A 43 24.98 -9.70 17.60
CA GLY A 43 24.93 -10.58 16.41
C GLY A 43 25.33 -12.05 16.61
N THR A 44 25.64 -12.50 17.83
CA THR A 44 26.29 -13.82 18.02
C THR A 44 25.30 -15.00 18.18
N GLY A 45 24.03 -14.75 18.53
CA GLY A 45 23.05 -15.82 18.76
C GLY A 45 22.40 -16.42 17.49
N ARG A 46 22.52 -15.72 16.35
CA ARG A 46 21.78 -16.06 15.12
C ARG A 46 22.38 -17.28 14.41
N VAL A 47 23.71 -17.37 14.34
CA VAL A 47 24.44 -18.44 13.65
C VAL A 47 24.24 -19.81 14.31
N LEU A 48 24.22 -19.87 15.65
CA LEU A 48 24.04 -21.12 16.38
C LEU A 48 22.64 -21.73 16.14
N ARG A 49 21.61 -20.87 16.10
CA ARG A 49 20.23 -21.29 15.80
C ARG A 49 20.12 -21.89 14.41
N ASP A 50 20.72 -21.24 13.42
CA ASP A 50 20.57 -21.65 12.02
C ASP A 50 21.26 -23.00 11.76
N ILE A 51 22.40 -23.27 12.42
CA ILE A 51 23.06 -24.59 12.38
C ILE A 51 22.17 -25.69 12.96
N VAL A 52 21.50 -25.44 14.09
CA VAL A 52 20.62 -26.44 14.73
C VAL A 52 19.45 -26.80 13.84
N VAL A 53 18.85 -25.81 13.17
CA VAL A 53 17.72 -26.03 12.24
C VAL A 53 18.15 -26.85 11.01
N CYS A 54 19.31 -26.57 10.43
CA CYS A 54 19.84 -27.35 9.30
C CYS A 54 20.08 -28.84 9.65
N LEU A 55 20.61 -29.11 10.84
CA LEU A 55 20.85 -30.48 11.28
C LEU A 55 19.55 -31.25 11.51
N ALA A 56 18.56 -30.62 12.17
CA ALA A 56 17.26 -31.24 12.44
C ALA A 56 16.50 -31.59 11.15
N THR A 57 16.48 -30.66 10.18
CA THR A 57 15.76 -30.85 8.91
C THR A 57 16.39 -31.95 8.05
N SER A 58 17.72 -32.03 8.03
CA SER A 58 18.44 -33.07 7.29
C SER A 58 18.13 -34.47 7.83
N LEU A 59 18.04 -34.64 9.16
CA LEU A 59 17.67 -35.91 9.79
C LEU A 59 16.26 -36.37 9.42
N VAL A 60 15.29 -35.44 9.34
CA VAL A 60 13.91 -35.76 8.95
C VAL A 60 13.86 -36.29 7.52
N TRP A 61 14.55 -35.65 6.58
CA TRP A 61 14.54 -36.07 5.18
C TRP A 61 15.20 -37.42 4.96
N VAL A 62 16.27 -37.73 5.70
CA VAL A 62 16.89 -39.06 5.66
C VAL A 62 15.90 -40.15 6.11
N LEU A 63 15.12 -39.91 7.17
CA LEU A 63 14.12 -40.86 7.66
C LEU A 63 12.98 -41.06 6.65
N VAL A 64 12.51 -39.97 6.05
CA VAL A 64 11.45 -39.99 5.03
C VAL A 64 11.88 -40.85 3.83
N VAL A 65 13.07 -40.60 3.28
CA VAL A 65 13.60 -41.36 2.14
C VAL A 65 13.76 -42.84 2.48
N TRP A 66 14.21 -43.16 3.70
CA TRP A 66 14.33 -44.54 4.15
C TRP A 66 12.98 -45.27 4.21
N MET A 67 11.92 -44.60 4.68
CA MET A 67 10.56 -45.16 4.71
C MET A 67 9.99 -45.40 3.30
N PHE A 68 10.26 -44.50 2.35
CA PHE A 68 9.72 -44.64 0.99
C PHE A 68 10.49 -45.67 0.12
N ILE A 69 11.78 -45.88 0.36
CA ILE A 69 12.57 -46.90 -0.37
C ILE A 69 12.31 -48.32 0.15
N THR A 70 12.03 -48.48 1.44
CA THR A 70 11.84 -49.81 2.06
C THR A 70 10.38 -50.30 2.06
N GLY A 71 9.40 -49.44 1.75
CA GLY A 71 7.98 -49.68 1.99
C GLY A 71 7.11 -50.04 0.78
N SER A 72 7.64 -50.65 -0.29
CA SER A 72 6.81 -51.02 -1.46
C SER A 72 6.61 -52.54 -1.60
N ALA A 73 5.48 -53.05 -1.12
CA ALA A 73 4.90 -54.34 -1.56
C ALA A 73 3.59 -54.06 -2.32
N PRO A 74 3.30 -54.73 -3.47
CA PRO A 74 2.16 -54.36 -4.30
C PRO A 74 0.89 -55.12 -3.86
N ALA A 75 -0.23 -54.39 -3.72
CA ALA A 75 -1.56 -54.97 -3.51
C ALA A 75 -2.41 -54.86 -4.79
N SER A 76 -3.18 -55.92 -5.05
CA SER A 76 -4.01 -56.22 -6.22
C SER A 76 -5.29 -55.39 -6.34
N SER A 77 -5.70 -55.12 -7.59
CA SER A 77 -6.88 -54.35 -8.00
C SER A 77 -8.18 -55.19 -8.09
N SER A 78 -9.33 -54.54 -7.88
CA SER A 78 -10.67 -55.04 -8.23
C SER A 78 -11.53 -53.88 -8.77
N PRO A 79 -12.42 -54.08 -9.77
CA PRO A 79 -13.10 -52.98 -10.48
C PRO A 79 -14.57 -52.73 -10.03
N PRO A 80 -15.16 -51.55 -10.33
CA PRO A 80 -16.57 -51.21 -10.02
C PRO A 80 -17.54 -51.37 -11.23
N PRO A 81 -18.87 -51.39 -11.02
CA PRO A 81 -19.87 -51.53 -12.08
C PRO A 81 -20.40 -50.19 -12.66
N PRO A 82 -21.10 -50.20 -13.83
CA PRO A 82 -21.49 -49.00 -14.60
C PRO A 82 -23.04 -48.85 -14.72
N PRO A 83 -23.63 -48.10 -15.69
CA PRO A 83 -23.37 -46.75 -16.23
C PRO A 83 -24.66 -45.88 -16.28
N SER A 84 -24.57 -44.60 -16.69
CA SER A 84 -25.69 -43.92 -17.40
C SER A 84 -25.23 -42.78 -18.32
N SER A 85 -25.39 -43.04 -19.63
CA SER A 85 -25.80 -42.17 -20.76
C SER A 85 -25.16 -40.78 -21.02
N ILE A 86 -24.40 -40.72 -22.12
CA ILE A 86 -24.05 -39.59 -23.02
C ILE A 86 -24.17 -40.21 -24.46
N PRO A 87 -24.56 -39.55 -25.60
CA PRO A 87 -23.99 -38.32 -26.19
C PRO A 87 -25.01 -37.48 -27.02
N ALA A 88 -24.73 -36.41 -27.76
CA ALA A 88 -23.56 -35.81 -28.43
C ALA A 88 -23.89 -34.31 -28.67
N GLY A 89 -23.03 -33.36 -29.00
CA GLY A 89 -21.61 -33.22 -29.35
C GLY A 89 -21.33 -31.69 -29.35
N GLY A 90 -20.13 -31.13 -29.39
CA GLY A 90 -18.84 -31.62 -29.84
C GLY A 90 -18.23 -30.46 -30.64
N ASP A 91 -17.33 -29.69 -30.03
CA ASP A 91 -16.10 -29.16 -30.63
C ASP A 91 -15.29 -28.39 -29.57
N ALA A 92 -13.99 -28.67 -29.52
CA ALA A 92 -12.97 -28.19 -28.58
C ALA A 92 -11.72 -27.80 -29.41
N PRO A 93 -10.53 -27.53 -28.83
CA PRO A 93 -10.13 -26.69 -27.69
C PRO A 93 -9.03 -25.67 -28.09
N GLY A 94 -8.72 -24.69 -27.22
CA GLY A 94 -7.60 -23.76 -27.46
C GLY A 94 -7.10 -22.99 -26.24
N GLN A 95 -6.10 -23.56 -25.56
CA GLN A 95 -4.95 -22.91 -24.92
C GLN A 95 -5.20 -21.77 -23.90
N THR A 96 -5.20 -22.10 -22.60
CA THR A 96 -4.80 -21.15 -21.55
C THR A 96 -3.31 -21.32 -21.26
N MET A 97 -2.54 -20.30 -21.64
CA MET A 97 -1.15 -20.06 -21.23
C MET A 97 -1.11 -19.54 -19.78
N PRO A 98 -0.23 -20.03 -18.90
CA PRO A 98 0.26 -19.21 -17.80
C PRO A 98 1.48 -18.44 -18.31
N SER A 99 1.34 -17.13 -18.49
CA SER A 99 2.43 -16.27 -18.95
C SER A 99 3.01 -15.46 -17.79
N GLN A 100 4.34 -15.55 -17.69
CA GLN A 100 5.29 -14.62 -17.07
C GLN A 100 5.57 -14.77 -15.58
N ASP A 101 6.44 -15.75 -15.30
CA ASP A 101 7.38 -15.69 -14.19
C ASP A 101 8.47 -14.67 -14.55
N SER A 102 8.31 -13.43 -14.08
CA SER A 102 9.39 -12.45 -14.01
C SER A 102 10.11 -12.65 -12.70
N SER A 103 11.31 -13.22 -12.79
CA SER A 103 12.26 -13.37 -11.70
C SER A 103 12.62 -12.02 -11.07
N VAL A 104 12.07 -11.71 -9.88
CA VAL A 104 12.74 -11.52 -8.57
C VAL A 104 11.71 -11.04 -7.54
N ILE A 105 11.26 -11.96 -6.69
CA ILE A 105 10.97 -11.79 -5.26
C ILE A 105 11.37 -13.13 -4.65
N THR A 106 12.24 -13.18 -3.63
CA THR A 106 12.30 -14.41 -2.82
C THR A 106 11.18 -14.39 -1.79
N GLY A 107 10.39 -15.46 -1.83
CA GLY A 107 9.00 -15.52 -1.41
C GLY A 107 8.71 -15.98 0.02
N GLU A 108 9.69 -16.15 0.91
CA GLU A 108 9.44 -16.21 2.36
C GLU A 108 9.32 -14.81 2.99
N GLY A 109 9.96 -13.80 2.38
CA GLY A 109 10.05 -12.43 2.93
C GLY A 109 8.76 -11.63 2.78
N VAL A 110 8.00 -11.86 1.71
CA VAL A 110 6.63 -11.34 1.56
C VAL A 110 5.64 -12.20 2.37
N ALA A 111 5.90 -13.49 2.58
CA ALA A 111 4.97 -14.51 3.11
C ALA A 111 4.66 -14.48 4.62
N ARG A 112 4.72 -13.31 5.25
CA ARG A 112 3.89 -13.00 6.43
C ARG A 112 2.79 -11.98 6.13
N HIS A 113 2.70 -11.44 4.91
CA HIS A 113 1.71 -10.46 4.42
C HIS A 113 0.99 -9.74 5.57
N HIS A 114 1.75 -8.92 6.30
CA HIS A 114 1.18 -8.20 7.44
C HIS A 114 0.12 -7.28 6.88
N ASN A 115 -1.14 -7.70 7.00
CA ASN A 115 -2.24 -6.81 6.76
C ASN A 115 -2.10 -5.70 7.82
N ILE A 116 -1.84 -4.47 7.39
CA ILE A 116 -1.71 -3.29 8.25
C ILE A 116 -2.91 -3.14 9.19
N THR A 117 -4.08 -3.64 8.76
CA THR A 117 -5.33 -3.61 9.51
C THR A 117 -5.51 -4.80 10.46
N SER A 118 -4.52 -5.69 10.59
CA SER A 118 -4.58 -6.83 11.51
C SER A 118 -4.76 -6.35 12.96
N GLY A 119 -5.78 -6.87 13.64
CA GLY A 119 -6.12 -6.45 15.01
C GLY A 119 -6.75 -5.04 15.10
N ALA A 120 -7.15 -4.45 13.98
CA ALA A 120 -7.88 -3.18 13.94
C ALA A 120 -9.37 -3.42 13.69
N ARG A 121 -10.23 -2.69 14.42
CA ARG A 121 -11.66 -2.58 14.13
C ARG A 121 -11.89 -1.57 13.02
N TYR A 122 -12.84 -1.85 12.13
CA TYR A 122 -13.27 -0.93 11.08
C TYR A 122 -14.44 -0.06 11.57
N VAL A 123 -14.39 1.23 11.31
CA VAL A 123 -15.47 2.19 11.55
C VAL A 123 -15.86 2.81 10.22
N SER A 124 -17.14 2.85 9.90
CA SER A 124 -17.66 3.36 8.63
C SER A 124 -18.47 4.64 8.82
N CYS A 125 -18.50 5.47 7.77
CA CYS A 125 -19.40 6.62 7.67
C CYS A 125 -20.73 6.32 6.99
N GLY A 126 -20.98 5.08 6.57
CA GLY A 126 -22.13 4.78 5.72
C GLY A 126 -21.83 5.05 4.25
N LYS A 127 -22.86 5.38 3.46
CA LYS A 127 -22.80 5.49 2.00
C LYS A 127 -23.43 6.77 1.45
N SER A 128 -23.91 7.67 2.30
CA SER A 128 -24.44 8.97 1.91
C SER A 128 -23.99 10.07 2.85
N THR A 129 -24.07 11.32 2.41
CA THR A 129 -23.69 12.49 3.19
C THR A 129 -24.57 12.63 4.45
N GLU A 130 -25.84 12.26 4.37
CA GLU A 130 -26.76 12.21 5.52
C GLU A 130 -26.33 11.16 6.53
N GLU A 131 -26.02 9.93 6.07
CA GLU A 131 -25.51 8.87 6.94
C GLU A 131 -24.19 9.27 7.60
N ALA A 132 -23.26 9.85 6.84
CA ALA A 132 -21.98 10.31 7.34
C ALA A 132 -22.12 11.34 8.46
N ARG A 133 -22.98 12.35 8.29
CA ARG A 133 -23.27 13.32 9.36
C ARG A 133 -23.91 12.65 10.57
N SER A 134 -24.88 11.76 10.35
CA SER A 134 -25.55 11.04 11.45
C SER A 134 -24.58 10.16 12.27
N ASN A 135 -23.53 9.66 11.61
CA ASN A 135 -22.47 8.85 12.21
C ASN A 135 -21.31 9.69 12.80
N GLY A 136 -21.42 11.03 12.80
CA GLY A 136 -20.38 11.91 13.34
C GLY A 136 -19.10 11.95 12.49
N CYS A 137 -19.22 11.71 11.19
CA CYS A 137 -18.09 11.83 10.26
C CYS A 137 -17.82 13.28 9.87
N THR A 138 -16.59 13.54 9.45
CA THR A 138 -16.11 14.83 8.95
C THR A 138 -15.57 14.64 7.53
N TYR A 139 -15.69 15.66 6.70
CA TYR A 139 -15.14 15.64 5.34
C TYR A 139 -13.64 15.93 5.37
N ASP A 140 -12.83 14.98 4.89
CA ASP A 140 -11.39 15.12 4.74
C ASP A 140 -11.08 15.56 3.30
N THR A 141 -10.51 16.76 3.15
CA THR A 141 -10.22 17.36 1.84
C THR A 141 -9.06 16.67 1.14
N LEU A 142 -8.07 16.15 1.88
CA LEU A 142 -7.00 15.38 1.26
C LEU A 142 -7.54 14.05 0.73
N LEU A 143 -8.41 13.38 1.48
CA LEU A 143 -8.97 12.08 1.06
C LEU A 143 -10.14 12.20 0.08
N ASN A 144 -10.65 13.42 -0.15
CA ASN A 144 -11.87 13.69 -0.91
C ASN A 144 -13.09 12.90 -0.42
N ALA A 145 -13.15 12.58 0.89
CA ALA A 145 -14.10 11.63 1.44
C ALA A 145 -14.57 12.01 2.85
N TRP A 146 -15.78 11.61 3.19
CA TRP A 146 -16.25 11.57 4.57
C TRP A 146 -15.53 10.45 5.33
N VAL A 147 -14.95 10.78 6.49
CA VAL A 147 -14.26 9.85 7.39
C VAL A 147 -14.72 10.02 8.84
N PRO A 148 -14.66 8.95 9.66
CA PRO A 148 -14.96 9.08 11.09
C PRO A 148 -14.05 10.13 11.71
N ALA A 149 -14.58 11.02 12.56
CA ALA A 149 -13.83 12.17 13.07
C ALA A 149 -12.48 11.82 13.72
N GLN A 150 -12.40 10.66 14.38
CA GLN A 150 -11.17 10.13 14.97
C GLN A 150 -10.06 9.77 13.96
N CYS A 151 -10.39 9.64 12.67
CA CYS A 151 -9.45 9.36 11.58
C CYS A 151 -9.11 10.60 10.75
N LEU A 152 -9.72 11.75 11.05
CA LEU A 152 -9.34 13.00 10.41
C LEU A 152 -7.93 13.37 10.87
N ASP A 153 -7.05 13.62 9.91
CA ASP A 153 -5.65 13.87 10.17
C ASP A 153 -5.29 15.30 9.74
N GLN A 154 -5.51 16.24 10.64
CA GLN A 154 -5.45 17.68 10.31
C GLN A 154 -4.06 18.11 9.85
N GLU A 155 -3.00 17.54 10.42
CA GLU A 155 -1.62 17.84 10.02
C GLU A 155 -1.39 17.54 8.52
N TRP A 156 -1.87 16.40 8.04
CA TRP A 156 -1.75 16.01 6.63
C TRP A 156 -2.66 16.82 5.71
N ILE A 157 -3.83 17.25 6.21
CA ILE A 157 -4.71 18.16 5.47
C ILE A 157 -4.04 19.53 5.32
N ASP A 158 -3.48 20.07 6.39
CA ASP A 158 -2.81 21.37 6.40
C ASP A 158 -1.63 21.36 5.42
N GLU A 159 -0.76 20.34 5.48
CA GLU A 159 0.37 20.21 4.56
C GLU A 159 -0.08 20.04 3.10
N TYR A 160 -1.14 19.27 2.85
CA TYR A 160 -1.72 19.14 1.51
C TYR A 160 -2.23 20.49 1.00
N GLN A 161 -2.74 21.35 1.88
CA GLN A 161 -3.31 22.64 1.52
C GLN A 161 -2.28 23.77 1.33
N ASP A 162 -1.03 23.59 1.80
CA ASP A 162 0.01 24.62 1.80
C ASP A 162 0.35 25.18 0.41
N ASP A 163 0.24 24.37 -0.64
CA ASP A 163 0.54 24.79 -2.00
C ASP A 163 -0.65 25.44 -2.75
N ALA A 164 -1.81 25.52 -2.08
CA ALA A 164 -3.08 26.05 -2.58
C ALA A 164 -3.61 25.41 -3.88
N SER A 165 -3.08 24.25 -4.30
CA SER A 165 -3.51 23.58 -5.53
C SER A 165 -4.88 22.91 -5.44
N TRP A 166 -5.36 22.64 -4.22
CA TRP A 166 -6.56 21.87 -3.86
C TRP A 166 -7.91 22.50 -4.21
N THR A 167 -7.93 23.62 -4.93
CA THR A 167 -9.20 24.31 -5.24
C THR A 167 -10.13 23.39 -6.02
N ALA A 168 -11.34 23.19 -5.48
CA ALA A 168 -12.40 22.43 -6.12
C ALA A 168 -13.33 23.34 -6.92
N PHE A 169 -13.87 22.83 -8.02
CA PHE A 169 -14.73 23.54 -8.94
C PHE A 169 -15.99 22.74 -9.24
N SER A 170 -17.12 23.43 -9.36
CA SER A 170 -18.40 22.79 -9.71
C SER A 170 -18.50 22.43 -11.19
N ASP A 171 -17.64 23.01 -12.03
CA ASP A 171 -17.63 22.86 -13.47
C ASP A 171 -16.29 22.31 -13.99
N VAL A 172 -16.36 21.58 -15.10
CA VAL A 172 -15.17 21.01 -15.76
C VAL A 172 -14.23 22.07 -16.32
N ASN A 173 -14.67 23.30 -16.58
CA ASN A 173 -13.77 24.33 -17.11
C ASN A 173 -12.94 25.03 -16.01
N LEU A 174 -13.12 24.63 -14.74
CA LEU A 174 -12.42 25.19 -13.58
C LEU A 174 -12.67 26.70 -13.42
N THR A 175 -13.93 27.13 -13.59
CA THR A 175 -14.31 28.55 -13.56
C THR A 175 -15.15 28.94 -12.34
N GLU A 176 -15.88 27.99 -11.76
CA GLU A 176 -16.82 28.19 -10.66
C GLU A 176 -16.31 27.47 -9.40
N PRO A 177 -15.46 28.13 -8.58
CA PRO A 177 -14.85 27.52 -7.41
C PRO A 177 -15.91 27.21 -6.35
N LEU A 178 -15.76 26.04 -5.73
CA LEU A 178 -16.56 25.63 -4.59
C LEU A 178 -15.97 26.20 -3.30
N ARG A 179 -16.86 26.52 -2.37
CA ARG A 179 -16.45 26.74 -0.98
C ARG A 179 -16.00 25.40 -0.37
N HIS A 180 -15.02 25.47 0.52
CA HIS A 180 -14.50 24.29 1.23
C HIS A 180 -15.60 23.48 1.93
N ASP A 181 -16.51 24.15 2.64
CA ASP A 181 -17.66 23.54 3.33
C ASP A 181 -18.70 22.91 2.39
N ALA A 182 -18.70 23.27 1.11
CA ALA A 182 -19.62 22.74 0.12
C ALA A 182 -19.07 21.49 -0.62
N MET A 183 -17.78 21.18 -0.48
CA MET A 183 -17.14 20.08 -1.22
C MET A 183 -17.74 18.72 -0.86
N GLY A 184 -17.86 18.40 0.43
CA GLY A 184 -18.45 17.14 0.91
C GLY A 184 -19.95 17.00 0.65
N GLU A 185 -20.61 18.08 0.21
CA GLU A 185 -22.03 18.14 -0.09
C GLU A 185 -22.34 17.84 -1.57
N GLN A 186 -21.32 17.77 -2.42
CA GLN A 186 -21.48 17.43 -3.83
C GLN A 186 -21.47 15.91 -4.03
N ASP A 187 -22.12 15.43 -5.10
CA ASP A 187 -21.87 14.07 -5.59
C ASP A 187 -20.47 13.95 -6.21
N HIS A 188 -20.05 15.02 -6.89
CA HIS A 188 -18.74 15.15 -7.54
C HIS A 188 -18.36 16.61 -7.74
N TYR A 189 -17.09 16.86 -7.97
CA TYR A 189 -16.53 18.14 -8.39
C TYR A 189 -15.28 17.92 -9.23
N TYR A 190 -14.67 19.00 -9.70
CA TYR A 190 -13.46 18.97 -10.52
C TYR A 190 -12.30 19.65 -9.78
N THR A 191 -11.10 19.10 -9.94
CA THR A 191 -9.85 19.74 -9.49
C THR A 191 -8.85 19.83 -10.63
N SER A 192 -7.79 20.61 -10.43
CA SER A 192 -6.73 20.77 -11.42
C SER A 192 -5.84 19.52 -11.50
N ILE A 193 -5.14 19.33 -12.61
CA ILE A 193 -4.11 18.28 -12.69
C ILE A 193 -3.01 18.49 -11.64
N ARG A 194 -2.72 19.75 -11.27
CA ARG A 194 -1.73 20.09 -10.25
C ARG A 194 -2.14 19.62 -8.86
N ASP A 195 -3.44 19.67 -8.56
CA ASP A 195 -4.02 19.09 -7.35
C ASP A 195 -3.86 17.56 -7.34
N HIS A 196 -4.21 16.89 -8.44
CA HIS A 196 -4.15 15.43 -8.50
C HIS A 196 -2.71 14.90 -8.30
N ILE A 197 -1.69 15.62 -8.78
CA ILE A 197 -0.27 15.32 -8.49
C ILE A 197 0.01 15.43 -6.99
N ASN A 198 -0.40 16.55 -6.37
CA ASN A 198 -0.19 16.78 -4.95
C ASN A 198 -0.88 15.70 -4.10
N HIS A 199 -2.15 15.44 -4.37
CA HIS A 199 -2.95 14.42 -3.72
C HIS A 199 -2.26 13.04 -3.73
N CYS A 200 -1.81 12.58 -4.90
CA CYS A 200 -1.11 11.30 -5.03
C CYS A 200 0.20 11.27 -4.23
N ALA A 201 1.00 12.33 -4.29
CA ALA A 201 2.26 12.43 -3.56
C ALA A 201 2.03 12.48 -2.03
N MET A 202 1.06 13.27 -1.58
CA MET A 202 0.69 13.42 -0.17
C MET A 202 0.13 12.13 0.42
N LEU A 203 -0.69 11.37 -0.33
CA LEU A 203 -1.17 10.06 0.13
C LEU A 203 -0.03 9.06 0.31
N TRP A 204 0.95 9.03 -0.58
CA TRP A 204 2.14 8.17 -0.44
C TRP A 204 2.97 8.55 0.79
N ARG A 205 3.17 9.84 1.04
CA ARG A 205 3.86 10.35 2.23
C ARG A 205 3.10 10.01 3.51
N LYS A 206 1.79 10.31 3.55
CA LYS A 206 0.90 9.99 4.68
C LYS A 206 0.92 8.50 4.99
N GLN A 207 0.85 7.64 3.96
CA GLN A 207 0.90 6.19 4.11
C GLN A 207 2.22 5.75 4.76
N PHE A 208 3.37 6.23 4.26
CA PHE A 208 4.68 5.91 4.83
C PHE A 208 4.78 6.30 6.31
N TRP A 209 4.45 7.55 6.66
CA TRP A 209 4.58 8.03 8.03
C TRP A 209 3.60 7.35 8.98
N THR A 210 2.36 7.11 8.56
CA THR A 210 1.37 6.35 9.34
C THR A 210 1.91 4.95 9.68
N LEU A 211 2.52 4.28 8.70
CA LEU A 211 3.11 2.96 8.87
C LEU A 211 4.37 2.98 9.74
N PHE A 212 5.26 3.94 9.48
CA PHE A 212 6.53 4.11 10.16
C PHE A 212 6.34 4.42 11.65
N GLU A 213 5.43 5.32 11.99
CA GLU A 213 5.07 5.67 13.36
C GLU A 213 4.22 4.59 14.05
N GLY A 214 3.71 3.62 13.28
CA GLY A 214 2.83 2.58 13.80
C GLY A 214 1.51 3.13 14.33
N ARG A 215 0.97 4.20 13.71
CA ARG A 215 -0.28 4.87 14.14
C ARG A 215 -1.38 3.82 14.40
N ARG A 216 -2.12 4.05 15.49
CA ARG A 216 -3.21 3.17 15.93
C ARG A 216 -4.51 3.40 15.19
N VAL A 217 -4.69 4.62 14.71
CA VAL A 217 -5.88 5.10 14.01
C VAL A 217 -5.42 5.61 12.65
N PHE A 218 -6.02 5.10 11.59
CA PHE A 218 -5.66 5.47 10.22
C PHE A 218 -6.83 5.23 9.27
N ASP A 219 -6.96 6.08 8.27
CA ASP A 219 -8.03 5.99 7.29
C ASP A 219 -7.89 4.75 6.39
N ALA A 220 -9.00 4.32 5.80
CA ALA A 220 -9.00 3.17 4.91
C ALA A 220 -8.42 3.48 3.52
N VAL A 221 -8.28 4.76 3.14
CA VAL A 221 -7.77 5.17 1.83
C VAL A 221 -6.30 4.77 1.70
N ILE A 222 -5.46 5.10 2.68
CA ILE A 222 -4.04 4.74 2.67
C ILE A 222 -3.79 3.24 2.90
N THR A 223 -4.82 2.46 3.21
CA THR A 223 -4.71 0.98 3.31
C THR A 223 -5.21 0.26 2.06
N ASN A 224 -5.80 1.01 1.12
CA ASN A 224 -6.34 0.46 -0.10
C ASN A 224 -5.23 0.33 -1.15
N SER A 225 -4.85 -0.90 -1.46
CA SER A 225 -3.81 -1.18 -2.47
C SER A 225 -4.18 -0.63 -3.85
N TYR A 226 -5.44 -0.73 -4.28
CA TYR A 226 -5.87 -0.19 -5.56
C TYR A 226 -5.66 1.33 -5.65
N HIS A 227 -5.93 2.06 -4.56
CA HIS A 227 -5.70 3.50 -4.52
C HIS A 227 -4.19 3.82 -4.53
N THR A 228 -3.38 3.03 -3.81
CA THR A 228 -1.92 3.19 -3.80
C THR A 228 -1.32 3.00 -5.20
N GLU A 229 -1.72 1.93 -5.89
CA GLU A 229 -1.28 1.60 -7.25
C GLU A 229 -1.75 2.66 -8.27
N HIS A 230 -2.98 3.17 -8.13
CA HIS A 230 -3.47 4.30 -8.94
C HIS A 230 -2.57 5.53 -8.79
N CYS A 231 -2.21 5.89 -7.56
CA CYS A 231 -1.35 7.05 -7.31
C CYS A 231 0.06 6.87 -7.92
N ALA A 232 0.67 5.69 -7.74
CA ALA A 232 1.97 5.39 -8.33
C ALA A 232 1.94 5.43 -9.87
N SER A 233 0.92 4.79 -10.46
CA SER A 233 0.76 4.72 -11.91
C SER A 233 0.53 6.12 -12.48
N PHE A 234 -0.37 6.90 -11.88
CA PHE A 234 -0.67 8.26 -12.30
C PHE A 234 0.58 9.15 -12.30
N LEU A 235 1.37 9.13 -11.21
CA LEU A 235 2.59 9.94 -11.12
C LEU A 235 3.65 9.50 -12.14
N SER A 236 3.76 8.19 -12.37
CA SER A 236 4.71 7.63 -13.34
C SER A 236 4.34 7.99 -14.78
N GLU A 237 3.05 7.89 -15.13
CA GLU A 237 2.53 8.15 -16.47
C GLU A 237 2.49 9.65 -16.83
N LEU A 238 2.46 10.53 -15.82
CA LEU A 238 2.45 11.96 -16.06
C LEU A 238 3.76 12.46 -16.68
N PHE A 239 4.89 11.84 -16.36
CA PHE A 239 6.19 12.24 -16.87
C PHE A 239 6.24 12.14 -18.40
N GLY A 240 6.52 13.26 -19.07
CA GLY A 240 6.54 13.34 -20.53
C GLY A 240 5.16 13.43 -21.19
N SER A 241 4.09 13.47 -20.41
CA SER A 241 2.74 13.75 -20.90
C SER A 241 2.49 15.27 -20.99
N ASN A 242 1.55 15.66 -21.87
CA ASN A 242 1.00 17.03 -21.93
C ASN A 242 -0.41 17.09 -21.31
N ARG A 243 -0.68 16.24 -20.32
CA ARG A 243 -2.00 16.14 -19.69
C ARG A 243 -2.34 17.45 -18.99
N THR A 244 -3.50 18.02 -19.31
CA THR A 244 -4.00 19.28 -18.74
C THR A 244 -5.46 19.19 -18.32
N GLU A 245 -6.07 18.05 -18.59
CA GLU A 245 -7.46 17.77 -18.31
C GLU A 245 -7.72 17.81 -16.81
N PRO A 246 -8.81 18.48 -16.38
CA PRO A 246 -9.31 18.45 -15.02
C PRO A 246 -9.54 17.02 -14.51
N THR A 247 -9.36 16.84 -13.20
CA THR A 247 -9.66 15.59 -12.52
C THR A 247 -11.08 15.63 -11.99
N LEU A 248 -11.90 14.66 -12.39
CA LEU A 248 -13.21 14.44 -11.79
C LEU A 248 -13.02 13.73 -10.45
N VAL A 249 -13.47 14.37 -9.37
CA VAL A 249 -13.45 13.82 -8.02
C VAL A 249 -14.87 13.46 -7.61
N ARG A 250 -15.09 12.22 -7.18
CA ARG A 250 -16.36 11.80 -6.57
C ARG A 250 -16.20 11.84 -5.06
N VAL A 251 -17.17 12.43 -4.37
CA VAL A 251 -17.15 12.46 -2.91
C VAL A 251 -17.24 11.03 -2.37
N GLY A 252 -16.21 10.63 -1.64
CA GLY A 252 -16.10 9.29 -1.07
C GLY A 252 -16.73 9.17 0.32
N PHE A 253 -16.97 7.93 0.73
CA PHE A 253 -17.32 7.55 2.10
C PHE A 253 -16.33 6.49 2.56
N SER A 254 -15.27 6.93 3.22
CA SER A 254 -14.19 6.06 3.66
C SER A 254 -14.33 5.72 5.14
N GLY A 255 -13.82 4.54 5.50
CA GLY A 255 -13.77 4.14 6.89
C GLY A 255 -12.45 4.45 7.57
N CYS A 256 -12.36 3.96 8.80
CA CYS A 256 -11.25 4.17 9.72
C CYS A 256 -10.89 2.83 10.36
N TRP A 257 -9.61 2.50 10.37
CA TRP A 257 -9.07 1.36 11.09
C TRP A 257 -8.53 1.81 12.44
N VAL A 258 -8.92 1.09 13.50
CA VAL A 258 -8.57 1.42 14.88
C VAL A 258 -8.04 0.19 15.58
N LYS A 259 -6.74 0.17 15.90
CA LYS A 259 -6.13 -0.92 16.67
C LYS A 259 -6.59 -0.85 18.13
N GLU A 260 -7.01 -1.98 18.71
CA GLU A 260 -7.36 -2.09 20.13
C GLU A 260 -6.12 -2.34 21.01
N GLY A 261 -6.06 -1.76 22.21
CA GLY A 261 -5.02 -2.04 23.23
C GLY A 261 -3.59 -1.53 22.96
N GLY A 262 -3.07 -0.68 23.85
CA GLY A 262 -1.68 -0.27 23.96
C GLY A 262 -1.64 1.02 24.75
N ASP A 263 -1.16 0.91 25.98
CA ASP A 263 -1.12 1.98 26.98
C ASP A 263 -0.49 3.25 26.40
N GLU A 264 -1.01 4.40 26.82
CA GLU A 264 -0.32 5.69 26.71
C GLU A 264 1.13 5.50 27.19
N LEU A 265 2.08 5.66 26.25
CA LEU A 265 3.49 5.83 26.54
C LEU A 265 3.85 7.30 26.30
#